data_AF-A0A8K0XGV7-F1
#
_entry.id   AF-A0A8K0XGV7-F1
#
_cell.length_a   1.000
_cell.length_b   1.000
_cell.length_c   1.000
_cell.angle_alpha   90.00
_cell.angle_beta   90.00
_cell.angle_gamma   90.00
#
_symmetry.space_group_name_H-M   'P 1'
#
loop_
_entity.id
_entity.type
_entity.pdbx_description
1 polymer ?
#
loop_
_entity_poly.entity_id
_entity_poly.type
_entity_poly.pdbx_seq_one_letter_code
_entity_poly.pdbx_strand_id
1 'polypeptide(L)'
;MNVDLNRAYDSFFGPPSDRIPIREFLDKSRSLPTLSAQDILSHAGWRRLSEDERRAIEAECSGGVSEVKATIEDAWNNPILSAHLYRAHDAALVAVQGQAGSAQRGRKRKHASSTSEESDAPPEVRALQEKLDAISLRCWGFSSESALFMRTSKNSDFNALRAIQKSGQGSLPPNAYDSHHVSTPDQGPSSRPTAQVPTVALITLTIYNRVPWVQSYLVRHSQHAVLSSQTLLDFVRAIPCDSSDMPAEQVDEEGNVIGYTYEGGNEGQAAEEGCLLLIDDVVYGDGRPGVDYADKLLLHLQHLPEEKRPKVTKSPTSLGETVFDTLTLRVNQPYWMLHQGNCEHFIVVDQIRLSHPADLPSGYPLTLHVTPTLSELCRACSKVPAVLAILGDIRLGESPCLVCAPCWRNMGPPRKTDDEDEDEVTVVPLPRKKRVLTDGEVW
;
A
#
# COMPACT_ATOMS: atom_id res chain seq x y z
N MET A 1 -30.23 5.79 4.13
CA MET A 1 -28.88 5.38 4.59
C MET A 1 -28.34 6.51 5.43
N ASN A 2 -28.12 6.27 6.73
CA ASN A 2 -27.68 7.31 7.66
C ASN A 2 -26.15 7.45 7.54
N VAL A 3 -25.70 8.30 6.62
CA VAL A 3 -24.27 8.49 6.27
C VAL A 3 -23.56 9.42 7.27
N ASP A 4 -24.30 10.11 8.13
CA ASP A 4 -23.75 11.24 8.88
C ASP A 4 -23.12 10.90 10.24
N LEU A 5 -23.33 9.70 10.78
CA LEU A 5 -22.79 9.33 12.11
C LEU A 5 -21.47 8.56 12.10
N ASN A 6 -21.01 8.08 10.93
CA ASN A 6 -19.71 7.39 10.81
C ASN A 6 -18.56 8.30 10.34
N ARG A 7 -18.77 9.62 10.32
CA ARG A 7 -17.68 10.60 10.20
C ARG A 7 -16.93 10.74 11.52
N ALA A 8 -16.48 9.62 12.09
CA ALA A 8 -15.30 9.70 12.94
C ALA A 8 -14.24 10.41 12.10
N TYR A 9 -13.59 11.42 12.67
CA TYR A 9 -12.52 12.18 12.04
C TYR A 9 -11.37 11.22 11.72
N ASP A 10 -11.48 10.46 10.63
CA ASP A 10 -10.41 9.65 10.10
C ASP A 10 -9.35 10.62 9.59
N SER A 11 -8.47 11.03 10.49
CA SER A 11 -7.20 11.64 10.11
C SER A 11 -6.39 10.54 9.43
N PHE A 12 -6.58 10.39 8.12
CA PHE A 12 -5.86 9.38 7.32
C PHE A 12 -4.34 9.54 7.43
N PHE A 13 -3.91 10.77 7.70
CA PHE A 13 -2.53 11.17 7.81
C PHE A 13 -2.33 11.84 9.17
N GLY A 14 -1.19 11.60 9.81
CA GLY A 14 -0.75 12.43 10.93
C GLY A 14 -0.41 13.85 10.46
N PRO A 15 -0.05 14.77 11.37
CA PRO A 15 0.54 16.04 10.95
C PRO A 15 1.80 15.78 10.11
N PRO A 16 2.02 16.54 9.02
CA PRO A 16 3.26 16.47 8.25
C PRO A 16 4.49 16.70 9.12
N SER A 17 5.54 15.91 8.91
CA SER A 17 6.84 16.16 9.55
C SER A 17 7.52 17.40 9.00
N ASP A 18 8.64 17.80 9.60
CA ASP A 18 9.60 18.70 8.97
C ASP A 18 10.14 18.12 7.65
N ARG A 19 10.71 19.01 6.82
CA ARG A 19 11.36 18.63 5.55
C ARG A 19 12.62 17.82 5.85
N ILE A 20 12.75 16.68 5.18
CA ILE A 20 13.87 15.74 5.28
C ILE A 20 14.55 15.67 3.91
N PRO A 21 15.68 16.37 3.71
CA PRO A 21 16.50 16.19 2.52
C PRO A 21 17.15 14.80 2.57
N ILE A 22 16.82 13.92 1.61
CA ILE A 22 17.21 12.51 1.69
C ILE A 22 18.74 12.35 1.62
N ARG A 23 19.41 13.11 0.76
CA ARG A 23 20.88 13.20 0.70
C ARG A 23 21.49 13.56 2.06
N GLU A 24 20.99 14.61 2.72
CA GLU A 24 21.52 15.07 4.00
C GLU A 24 21.28 14.04 5.11
N PHE A 25 20.12 13.37 5.10
CA PHE A 25 19.84 12.25 6.01
C PHE A 25 20.88 11.13 5.85
N LEU A 26 21.21 10.76 4.62
CA LEU A 26 22.23 9.76 4.33
C LEU A 26 23.63 10.24 4.76
N ASP A 27 24.02 11.47 4.43
CA ASP A 27 25.33 12.01 4.78
C ASP A 27 25.53 12.09 6.30
N LYS A 28 24.51 12.56 7.04
CA LYS A 28 24.54 12.57 8.51
C LYS A 28 24.61 11.17 9.09
N SER A 29 23.89 10.20 8.52
CA SER A 29 23.93 8.82 9.01
C SER A 29 25.32 8.19 8.93
N ARG A 30 26.13 8.56 7.94
CA ARG A 30 27.51 8.09 7.81
C ARG A 30 28.44 8.63 8.90
N SER A 31 28.08 9.76 9.51
CA SER A 31 28.84 10.36 10.61
C SER A 31 28.45 9.82 11.99
N LEU A 32 27.31 9.13 12.08
CA LEU A 32 26.86 8.56 13.34
C LEU A 32 27.67 7.29 13.65
N PRO A 33 28.18 7.14 14.88
CA PRO A 33 28.83 5.90 15.28
C PRO A 33 27.80 4.78 15.29
N THR A 34 28.02 3.75 14.48
CA THR A 34 27.29 2.48 14.61
C THR A 34 27.75 1.83 15.91
N LEU A 35 27.00 2.05 16.99
CA LEU A 35 27.26 1.38 18.27
C LEU A 35 27.11 -0.13 18.07
N SER A 36 28.21 -0.86 18.14
CA SER A 36 28.18 -2.30 18.18
C SER A 36 27.69 -2.79 19.55
N ALA A 37 27.26 -4.05 19.62
CA ALA A 37 26.98 -4.70 20.90
C ALA A 37 28.20 -4.60 21.85
N GLN A 38 29.42 -4.64 21.31
CA GLN A 38 30.66 -4.49 22.07
C GLN A 38 30.83 -3.08 22.65
N ASP A 39 30.37 -2.05 21.94
CA ASP A 39 30.39 -0.66 22.42
C ASP A 39 29.41 -0.46 23.59
N ILE A 40 28.26 -1.14 23.54
CA ILE A 40 27.29 -1.16 24.64
C ILE A 40 27.86 -1.89 25.86
N LEU A 41 28.47 -3.06 25.67
CA LEU A 41 29.09 -3.84 26.75
C LEU A 41 30.33 -3.16 27.34
N SER A 42 31.00 -2.30 26.57
CA SER A 42 32.14 -1.50 27.05
C SER A 42 31.73 -0.15 27.65
N HIS A 43 30.44 0.21 27.56
CA HIS A 43 29.90 1.46 28.10
C HIS A 43 30.10 1.55 29.62
N ALA A 44 30.50 2.73 30.11
CA ALA A 44 30.78 2.96 31.52
C ALA A 44 29.59 2.64 32.44
N GLY A 45 28.36 2.82 31.95
CA GLY A 45 27.13 2.44 32.65
C GLY A 45 27.03 0.94 32.89
N TRP A 46 27.35 0.11 31.89
CA TRP A 46 27.33 -1.36 32.01
C TRP A 46 28.39 -1.86 32.99
N ARG A 47 29.59 -1.26 32.94
CA ARG A 47 30.70 -1.62 33.86
C ARG A 47 30.47 -1.24 35.32
N ARG A 48 29.57 -0.28 35.59
CA ARG A 48 29.21 0.16 36.95
C ARG A 48 28.24 -0.78 37.66
N LEU A 49 27.56 -1.65 36.91
CA LEU A 49 26.66 -2.65 37.48
C LEU A 49 27.46 -3.74 38.20
N SER A 50 26.92 -4.23 39.31
CA SER A 50 27.44 -5.42 39.98
C SER A 50 27.38 -6.64 39.06
N GLU A 51 28.11 -7.70 39.41
CA GLU A 51 28.10 -8.94 38.62
C GLU A 51 26.73 -9.62 38.65
N ASP A 52 26.02 -9.54 39.79
CA ASP A 52 24.68 -10.09 39.94
C ASP A 52 23.65 -9.31 39.12
N GLU A 53 23.74 -7.98 39.08
CA GLU A 53 22.87 -7.14 38.22
C GLU A 53 23.12 -7.42 36.74
N ARG A 54 24.38 -7.58 36.32
CA ARG A 54 24.72 -7.95 34.94
C ARG A 54 24.19 -9.32 34.58
N ARG A 55 24.37 -10.33 35.44
CA ARG A 55 23.81 -11.67 35.22
C ARG A 55 22.29 -11.67 35.20
N ALA A 56 21.63 -10.85 36.02
CA ALA A 56 20.17 -10.72 36.01
C ALA A 56 19.67 -10.12 34.70
N ILE A 57 20.30 -9.04 34.21
CA ILE A 57 19.96 -8.42 32.92
C ILE A 57 20.29 -9.35 31.76
N GLU A 58 21.45 -10.03 31.79
CA GLU A 58 21.82 -11.03 30.79
C GLU A 58 20.84 -12.20 30.79
N ALA A 59 20.39 -12.68 31.95
CA ALA A 59 19.36 -13.72 32.05
C ALA A 59 18.02 -13.24 31.50
N GLU A 60 17.60 -12.00 31.80
CA GLU A 60 16.38 -11.40 31.25
C GLU A 60 16.46 -11.23 29.72
N CYS A 61 17.62 -10.82 29.20
CA CYS A 61 17.87 -10.63 27.77
C CYS A 61 18.24 -11.93 27.04
N SER A 62 18.56 -13.01 27.76
CA SER A 62 18.98 -14.30 27.18
C SER A 62 17.81 -15.05 26.56
N GLY A 63 16.59 -14.79 27.01
CA GLY A 63 15.37 -15.03 26.25
C GLY A 63 15.31 -14.03 25.10
N GLY A 64 16.13 -14.25 24.09
CA GLY A 64 16.40 -13.23 23.07
C GLY A 64 15.12 -12.80 22.36
N VAL A 65 15.17 -11.64 21.69
CA VAL A 65 14.11 -11.19 20.75
C VAL A 65 13.75 -12.32 19.76
N SER A 66 14.69 -13.19 19.43
CA SER A 66 14.49 -14.39 18.62
C SER A 66 13.54 -15.42 19.24
N GLU A 67 13.55 -15.62 20.57
CA GLU A 67 12.64 -16.54 21.26
C GLU A 67 11.22 -15.97 21.31
N VAL A 68 11.10 -14.68 21.61
CA VAL A 68 9.80 -13.97 21.54
C VAL A 68 9.25 -14.04 20.12
N LYS A 69 10.09 -13.77 19.12
CA LYS A 69 9.74 -13.88 17.71
C LYS A 69 9.30 -15.29 17.34
N ALA A 70 10.08 -16.31 17.69
CA ALA A 70 9.75 -17.70 17.40
C ALA A 70 8.42 -18.12 18.04
N THR A 71 8.19 -17.72 19.30
CA THR A 71 6.93 -18.00 20.01
C THR A 71 5.73 -17.37 19.30
N ILE A 72 5.89 -16.12 18.84
CA ILE A 72 4.86 -15.40 18.07
C ILE A 72 4.64 -16.09 16.73
N GLU A 73 5.71 -16.40 15.99
CA GLU A 73 5.63 -17.07 14.68
C GLU A 73 4.98 -18.45 14.80
N ASP A 74 5.34 -19.25 15.80
CA ASP A 74 4.75 -20.58 16.05
C ASP A 74 3.24 -20.48 16.32
N ALA A 75 2.80 -19.50 17.12
CA ALA A 75 1.39 -19.27 17.40
C ALA A 75 0.61 -18.81 16.16
N TRP A 76 1.18 -17.89 15.37
CA TRP A 76 0.52 -17.37 14.17
C TRP A 76 0.55 -18.33 12.97
N ASN A 77 1.58 -19.16 12.87
CA ASN A 77 1.70 -20.17 11.81
C ASN A 77 0.85 -21.42 12.10
N ASN A 78 0.46 -21.67 13.36
CA ASN A 78 -0.52 -22.70 13.67
C ASN A 78 -1.95 -22.19 13.32
N PRO A 79 -2.66 -22.82 12.37
CA PRO A 79 -3.97 -22.36 11.91
C PRO A 79 -5.05 -22.44 12.99
N ILE A 80 -4.91 -23.34 13.96
CA ILE A 80 -5.88 -23.53 15.06
C ILE A 80 -5.70 -22.40 16.08
N LEU A 81 -4.46 -22.15 16.50
CA LEU A 81 -4.13 -21.09 17.46
C LEU A 81 -4.43 -19.70 16.90
N SER A 82 -3.97 -19.40 15.69
CA SER A 82 -4.25 -18.13 15.03
C SER A 82 -5.75 -17.88 14.83
N ALA A 83 -6.53 -18.88 14.40
CA ALA A 83 -7.97 -18.75 14.28
C ALA A 83 -8.66 -18.49 15.62
N HIS A 84 -8.21 -19.12 16.71
CA HIS A 84 -8.70 -18.84 18.05
C HIS A 84 -8.39 -17.40 18.47
N LEU A 85 -7.15 -16.94 18.29
CA LEU A 85 -6.72 -15.57 18.60
C LEU A 85 -7.53 -14.53 17.82
N TYR A 86 -7.76 -14.74 16.52
CA TYR A 86 -8.62 -13.87 15.70
C TYR A 86 -10.05 -13.79 16.24
N ARG A 87 -10.66 -14.94 16.57
CA ARG A 87 -12.04 -14.96 17.12
C ARG A 87 -12.13 -14.29 18.48
N ALA A 88 -11.17 -14.53 19.35
CA ALA A 88 -11.10 -13.91 20.68
C ALA A 88 -10.95 -12.38 20.55
N HIS A 89 -10.09 -11.92 19.64
CA HIS A 89 -9.93 -10.51 19.32
C HIS A 89 -11.22 -9.89 18.79
N ASP A 90 -11.84 -10.48 17.77
CA ASP A 90 -13.10 -9.99 17.19
C ASP A 90 -14.22 -9.93 18.23
N ALA A 91 -14.33 -10.95 19.10
CA ALA A 91 -15.29 -10.96 20.19
C ALA A 91 -15.06 -9.81 21.17
N ALA A 92 -13.80 -9.53 21.53
CA ALA A 92 -13.44 -8.38 22.38
C ALA A 92 -13.80 -7.05 21.72
N LEU A 93 -13.50 -6.87 20.42
CA LEU A 93 -13.87 -5.66 19.67
C LEU A 93 -15.38 -5.44 19.63
N VAL A 94 -16.15 -6.49 19.33
CA VAL A 94 -17.61 -6.44 19.27
C VAL A 94 -18.21 -6.14 20.64
N ALA A 95 -17.64 -6.70 21.72
CA ALA A 95 -18.07 -6.41 23.08
C ALA A 95 -17.88 -4.93 23.43
N VAL A 96 -16.71 -4.37 23.13
CA VAL A 96 -16.38 -2.94 23.37
C VAL A 96 -17.33 -2.02 22.58
N GLN A 97 -17.54 -2.30 21.29
CA GLN A 97 -18.45 -1.52 20.44
C GLN A 97 -19.92 -1.62 20.87
N GLY A 98 -20.34 -2.82 21.31
CA GLY A 98 -21.69 -3.08 21.82
C GLY A 98 -21.98 -2.35 23.14
N GLN A 99 -21.00 -2.29 24.04
CA GLN A 99 -21.10 -1.55 25.30
C GLN A 99 -21.17 -0.04 25.08
N ALA A 100 -20.52 0.48 24.03
CA ALA A 100 -20.52 1.90 23.69
C ALA A 100 -21.80 2.40 23.00
N GLY A 101 -22.83 1.55 22.82
CA GLY A 101 -24.10 1.93 22.20
C GLY A 101 -24.01 2.27 20.70
N SER A 102 -22.83 2.12 20.10
CA SER A 102 -22.53 2.44 18.68
C SER A 102 -23.03 1.38 17.69
N ALA A 103 -23.51 0.24 18.17
CA ALA A 103 -23.93 -0.87 17.32
C ALA A 103 -25.12 -0.46 16.43
N GLN A 104 -24.85 -0.39 15.13
CA GLN A 104 -25.86 -0.32 14.08
C GLN A 104 -26.94 -1.38 14.34
N ARG A 105 -28.21 -1.00 14.25
CA ARG A 105 -29.40 -1.89 14.29
C ARG A 105 -29.48 -2.85 13.08
N GLY A 106 -28.36 -3.22 12.47
CA GLY A 106 -28.29 -4.09 11.30
C GLY A 106 -28.08 -5.56 11.68
N ARG A 107 -29.13 -6.37 11.48
CA ARG A 107 -29.15 -7.86 11.51
C ARG A 107 -28.20 -8.52 12.50
N LYS A 108 -28.72 -8.86 13.69
CA LYS A 108 -28.17 -9.90 14.57
C LYS A 108 -27.95 -11.20 13.76
N ARG A 109 -26.73 -11.41 13.24
CA ARG A 109 -26.24 -12.78 13.07
C ARG A 109 -26.14 -13.35 14.48
N LYS A 110 -26.91 -14.39 14.73
CA LYS A 110 -26.95 -15.11 16.00
C LYS A 110 -25.59 -15.81 16.17
N HIS A 111 -24.57 -15.09 16.62
CA HIS A 111 -23.31 -15.70 17.04
C HIS A 111 -23.62 -16.48 18.31
N ALA A 112 -23.35 -17.78 18.30
CA ALA A 112 -23.54 -18.64 19.46
C ALA A 112 -22.75 -18.07 20.65
N SER A 113 -23.35 -18.08 21.85
CA SER A 113 -22.72 -17.59 23.07
C SER A 113 -21.45 -18.37 23.37
N SER A 114 -20.36 -17.64 23.64
CA SER A 114 -19.01 -18.14 23.91
C SER A 114 -18.86 -19.02 25.16
N THR A 115 -19.88 -19.15 26.00
CA THR A 115 -19.78 -19.86 27.28
C THR A 115 -19.80 -21.39 27.18
N SER A 116 -20.04 -21.98 25.99
CA SER A 116 -20.05 -23.45 25.81
C SER A 116 -18.86 -24.00 25.02
N GLU A 117 -17.94 -23.16 24.53
CA GLU A 117 -16.79 -23.60 23.70
C GLU A 117 -15.49 -23.81 24.51
N GLU A 118 -15.37 -23.25 25.72
CA GLU A 118 -14.13 -23.37 26.53
C GLU A 118 -13.86 -24.79 27.04
N SER A 119 -14.89 -25.62 27.25
CA SER A 119 -14.69 -26.98 27.77
C SER A 119 -14.24 -27.99 26.71
N ASP A 120 -14.41 -27.67 25.42
CA ASP A 120 -14.13 -28.57 24.28
C ASP A 120 -13.01 -28.02 23.36
N ALA A 121 -12.29 -26.98 23.81
CA ALA A 121 -11.20 -26.38 23.06
C ALA A 121 -10.03 -27.38 22.91
N PRO A 122 -9.36 -27.42 21.74
CA PRO A 122 -8.16 -28.23 21.53
C PRO A 122 -7.11 -28.01 22.62
N PRO A 123 -6.34 -29.05 23.00
CA PRO A 123 -5.37 -28.95 24.10
C PRO A 123 -4.31 -27.87 23.88
N GLU A 124 -3.92 -27.64 22.62
CA GLU A 124 -3.00 -26.57 22.22
C GLU A 124 -3.55 -25.16 22.48
N VAL A 125 -4.86 -24.95 22.26
CA VAL A 125 -5.53 -23.67 22.53
C VAL A 125 -5.58 -23.43 24.04
N ARG A 126 -5.89 -24.46 24.82
CA ARG A 126 -5.89 -24.37 26.29
C ARG A 126 -4.50 -24.04 26.83
N ALA A 127 -3.47 -24.73 26.34
CA ALA A 127 -2.09 -24.45 26.73
C ALA A 127 -1.66 -23.02 26.36
N LEU A 128 -2.09 -22.50 25.20
CA LEU A 128 -1.86 -21.11 24.82
C LEU A 128 -2.59 -20.14 25.77
N GLN A 129 -3.85 -20.39 26.09
CA GLN A 129 -4.63 -19.55 27.01
C GLN A 129 -4.00 -19.54 28.41
N GLU A 130 -3.61 -20.69 28.94
CA GLU A 130 -2.89 -20.79 30.22
C GLU A 130 -1.58 -19.99 30.21
N LYS A 131 -0.83 -20.02 29.10
CA LYS A 131 0.37 -19.19 28.93
C LYS A 131 0.03 -17.70 28.93
N LEU A 132 -1.01 -17.28 28.21
CA LEU A 132 -1.44 -15.88 28.16
C LEU A 132 -1.92 -15.38 29.53
N ASP A 133 -2.68 -16.21 30.26
CA ASP A 133 -3.19 -15.89 31.59
C ASP A 133 -2.06 -15.83 32.65
N ALA A 134 -0.98 -16.59 32.44
CA ALA A 134 0.21 -16.55 33.30
C ALA A 134 1.07 -15.30 33.09
N ILE A 135 0.86 -14.53 32.01
CA ILE A 135 1.61 -13.29 31.77
C ILE A 135 1.20 -12.24 32.82
N SER A 136 2.18 -11.83 33.63
CA SER A 136 1.99 -10.81 34.68
C SER A 136 1.79 -9.40 34.12
N LEU A 137 2.30 -9.13 32.91
CA LEU A 137 2.12 -7.90 32.17
C LEU A 137 0.69 -7.81 31.64
N ARG A 138 -0.17 -7.11 32.38
CA ARG A 138 -1.53 -6.80 31.91
C ARG A 138 -1.46 -5.64 30.93
N CYS A 139 -1.89 -5.87 29.69
CA CYS A 139 -2.18 -4.78 28.78
C CYS A 139 -3.36 -3.94 29.33
N TRP A 140 -3.44 -2.68 28.91
CA TRP A 140 -4.61 -1.85 29.24
C TRP A 140 -5.84 -2.49 28.60
N GLY A 141 -6.81 -2.88 29.42
CA GLY A 141 -8.08 -3.41 28.93
C GLY A 141 -8.83 -2.32 28.14
N PHE A 142 -9.51 -2.72 27.08
CA PHE A 142 -10.38 -1.81 26.33
C PHE A 142 -11.59 -1.46 27.20
N SER A 143 -11.73 -0.18 27.53
CA SER A 143 -12.93 0.35 28.18
C SER A 143 -14.01 0.61 27.13
N SER A 144 -15.25 0.87 27.55
CA SER A 144 -16.31 1.31 26.62
C SER A 144 -15.93 2.61 25.89
N GLU A 145 -15.12 3.48 26.52
CA GLU A 145 -14.60 4.70 25.92
C GLU A 145 -13.59 4.43 24.80
N SER A 146 -12.88 3.30 24.84
CA SER A 146 -11.97 2.87 23.77
C SER A 146 -12.69 2.76 22.42
N ALA A 147 -13.99 2.47 22.41
CA ALA A 147 -14.79 2.42 21.18
C ALA A 147 -14.75 3.71 20.37
N LEU A 148 -14.56 4.88 21.00
CA LEU A 148 -14.44 6.17 20.32
C LEU A 148 -13.16 6.29 19.48
N PHE A 149 -12.14 5.48 19.80
CA PHE A 149 -10.83 5.47 19.16
C PHE A 149 -10.59 4.21 18.33
N MET A 150 -11.55 3.29 18.31
CA MET A 150 -11.48 2.02 17.59
C MET A 150 -12.39 2.07 16.38
N ARG A 151 -11.81 2.06 15.18
CA ARG A 151 -12.56 1.91 13.94
C ARG A 151 -12.81 0.44 13.63
N THR A 152 -13.95 0.13 13.01
CA THR A 152 -14.19 -1.20 12.44
C THR A 152 -13.20 -1.48 11.32
N SER A 153 -12.90 -2.76 11.09
CA SER A 153 -12.11 -3.18 9.93
C SER A 153 -12.78 -2.71 8.63
N LYS A 154 -11.95 -2.24 7.71
CA LYS A 154 -12.33 -1.76 6.37
C LYS A 154 -11.69 -2.67 5.33
N ASN A 155 -12.28 -2.70 4.14
CA ASN A 155 -11.70 -3.42 3.00
C ASN A 155 -10.23 -3.01 2.74
N SER A 156 -9.90 -1.74 2.99
CA SER A 156 -8.55 -1.18 2.86
C SER A 156 -7.52 -1.76 3.83
N ASP A 157 -7.96 -2.38 4.94
CA ASP A 157 -7.08 -2.97 5.95
C ASP A 157 -6.62 -4.38 5.55
N PHE A 158 -7.34 -5.02 4.63
CA PHE A 158 -6.95 -6.31 4.09
C PHE A 158 -5.89 -6.12 3.01
N ASN A 159 -4.91 -7.00 3.00
CA ASN A 159 -3.91 -7.08 1.95
C ASN A 159 -4.31 -8.19 0.97
N ALA A 160 -4.47 -7.84 -0.30
CA ALA A 160 -4.72 -8.80 -1.37
C ALA A 160 -3.48 -9.63 -1.72
N LEU A 161 -2.29 -9.16 -1.34
CA LEU A 161 -1.04 -9.86 -1.58
C LEU A 161 -0.84 -10.99 -0.56
N ARG A 162 -0.43 -12.17 -1.05
CA ARG A 162 0.01 -13.30 -0.21
C ARG A 162 1.48 -13.21 0.18
N ALA A 163 2.28 -12.51 -0.63
CA ALA A 163 3.69 -12.27 -0.44
C ALA A 163 4.07 -10.90 -1.02
N ILE A 164 5.22 -10.37 -0.60
CA ILE A 164 5.76 -9.12 -1.14
C ILE A 164 5.97 -9.27 -2.66
N GLN A 165 5.39 -8.36 -3.44
CA GLN A 165 5.56 -8.34 -4.89
C GLN A 165 6.77 -7.49 -5.27
N LYS A 166 7.68 -8.06 -6.06
CA LYS A 166 8.85 -7.38 -6.60
C LYS A 166 8.52 -6.84 -7.98
N SER A 167 8.72 -5.55 -8.22
CA SER A 167 8.28 -4.89 -9.46
C SER A 167 9.42 -4.27 -10.29
N GLY A 168 10.63 -4.16 -9.73
CA GLY A 168 11.76 -3.53 -10.42
C GLY A 168 13.09 -4.24 -10.20
N GLN A 169 14.15 -3.64 -10.76
CA GLN A 169 15.51 -4.16 -10.71
C GLN A 169 16.37 -3.52 -9.62
N GLY A 170 15.77 -2.69 -8.75
CA GLY A 170 16.50 -2.04 -7.65
C GLY A 170 17.10 -3.08 -6.71
N SER A 171 18.37 -2.88 -6.36
CA SER A 171 19.12 -3.74 -5.44
C SER A 171 19.86 -2.91 -4.40
N LEU A 172 19.95 -3.46 -3.20
CA LEU A 172 20.81 -2.94 -2.16
C LEU A 172 22.28 -3.26 -2.51
N PRO A 173 23.23 -2.36 -2.18
CA PRO A 173 24.63 -2.58 -2.48
C PRO A 173 25.17 -3.82 -1.74
N PRO A 174 25.97 -4.68 -2.40
CA PRO A 174 26.41 -5.98 -1.87
C PRO A 174 27.23 -5.91 -0.57
N ASN A 175 27.80 -4.74 -0.24
CA ASN A 175 28.70 -4.56 0.91
C ASN A 175 28.07 -3.83 2.10
N ALA A 176 26.75 -3.61 2.13
CA ALA A 176 26.07 -2.99 3.28
C ALA A 176 26.27 -3.74 4.61
N TYR A 177 26.78 -4.98 4.59
CA TYR A 177 26.62 -5.92 5.71
C TYR A 177 27.86 -6.74 6.09
N ASP A 178 29.04 -6.49 5.52
CA ASP A 178 30.23 -7.26 5.90
C ASP A 178 31.00 -6.59 7.05
N SER A 179 30.34 -6.51 8.22
CA SER A 179 30.97 -6.11 9.49
C SER A 179 31.04 -7.25 10.50
N HIS A 180 31.06 -8.50 10.03
CA HIS A 180 31.64 -9.59 10.81
C HIS A 180 33.17 -9.59 10.61
N HIS A 181 33.82 -8.52 11.07
CA HIS A 181 35.25 -8.56 11.28
C HIS A 181 35.48 -9.50 12.47
N VAL A 182 35.62 -10.81 12.20
CA VAL A 182 36.34 -11.72 13.07
C VAL A 182 37.73 -11.13 13.17
N SER A 183 38.02 -10.40 14.24
CA SER A 183 39.35 -9.92 14.54
C SER A 183 40.21 -11.15 14.84
N THR A 184 40.91 -11.66 13.84
CA THR A 184 42.12 -12.43 14.09
C THR A 184 43.15 -11.46 14.68
N PRO A 185 43.70 -11.75 15.87
CA PRO A 185 44.61 -10.84 16.56
C PRO A 185 46.02 -11.05 16.02
N ASP A 186 46.28 -10.71 14.76
CA ASP A 186 47.66 -10.52 14.31
C ASP A 186 47.75 -9.82 12.94
N GLN A 187 47.81 -8.48 12.95
CA GLN A 187 48.58 -7.68 11.99
C GLN A 187 48.53 -6.20 12.35
N GLY A 188 49.71 -5.56 12.33
CA GLY A 188 49.97 -4.21 12.80
C GLY A 188 49.27 -3.06 12.04
N PRO A 189 49.58 -1.80 12.40
CA PRO A 189 48.82 -0.64 11.99
C PRO A 189 49.15 -0.24 10.54
N SER A 190 48.42 -0.81 9.59
CA SER A 190 48.37 -0.30 8.21
C SER A 190 47.10 0.51 8.03
N SER A 191 47.22 1.84 8.12
CA SER A 191 46.21 2.81 7.76
C SER A 191 45.90 2.74 6.25
N ARG A 192 44.94 1.92 5.85
CA ARG A 192 44.23 2.07 4.57
C ARG A 192 42.88 2.73 4.84
N PRO A 193 42.44 3.71 4.02
CA PRO A 193 41.10 4.24 4.13
C PRO A 193 40.12 3.10 3.84
N THR A 194 39.31 2.73 4.83
CA THR A 194 38.16 1.84 4.63
C THR A 194 37.28 2.48 3.56
N ALA A 195 37.17 1.80 2.41
CA ALA A 195 36.27 2.24 1.34
C ALA A 195 34.85 2.29 1.94
N GLN A 196 34.30 3.50 2.04
CA GLN A 196 33.02 3.74 2.69
C GLN A 196 31.93 3.00 1.92
N VAL A 197 31.21 2.15 2.63
CA VAL A 197 30.08 1.39 2.08
C VAL A 197 28.96 2.36 1.73
N PRO A 198 28.43 2.35 0.51
CA PRO A 198 27.35 3.24 0.11
C PRO A 198 26.08 2.94 0.91
N THR A 199 25.65 3.90 1.72
CA THR A 199 24.39 3.87 2.47
C THR A 199 23.22 4.24 1.56
N VAL A 200 22.16 3.45 1.58
CA VAL A 200 20.91 3.69 0.83
C VAL A 200 19.76 3.81 1.82
N ALA A 201 18.84 4.74 1.56
CA ALA A 201 17.63 4.86 2.37
C ALA A 201 16.50 4.04 1.73
N LEU A 202 15.70 3.41 2.58
CA LEU A 202 14.46 2.75 2.24
C LEU A 202 13.31 3.68 2.60
N ILE A 203 12.45 3.95 1.63
CA ILE A 203 11.33 4.88 1.77
C ILE A 203 10.04 4.09 1.56
N THR A 204 9.17 4.09 2.57
CA THR A 204 7.84 3.46 2.48
C THR A 204 6.81 4.50 2.10
N LEU A 205 6.06 4.23 1.04
CA LEU A 205 5.09 5.12 0.42
C LEU A 205 3.72 4.44 0.36
N THR A 206 2.68 5.05 0.90
CA THR A 206 1.29 4.59 0.74
C THR A 206 0.56 5.44 -0.29
N ILE A 207 -0.15 4.76 -1.20
CA ILE A 207 -1.04 5.35 -2.19
C ILE A 207 -2.47 5.36 -1.64
N TYR A 208 -3.13 6.51 -1.76
CA TYR A 208 -4.54 6.69 -1.45
C TYR A 208 -5.28 7.20 -2.67
N ASN A 209 -6.49 6.69 -2.90
CA ASN A 209 -7.38 7.14 -3.97
C ASN A 209 -8.61 7.81 -3.37
N ARG A 210 -9.19 8.75 -4.13
CA ARG A 210 -10.52 9.29 -3.80
C ARG A 210 -11.59 8.26 -4.07
N VAL A 211 -12.58 8.24 -3.19
CA VAL A 211 -13.80 7.47 -3.42
C VAL A 211 -14.71 8.28 -4.36
N PRO A 212 -15.11 7.74 -5.54
CA PRO A 212 -15.85 8.51 -6.54
C PRO A 212 -17.14 9.17 -6.05
N TRP A 213 -17.84 8.53 -5.11
CA TRP A 213 -19.11 9.03 -4.55
C TRP A 213 -18.94 9.90 -3.30
N VAL A 214 -17.73 10.03 -2.75
CA VAL A 214 -17.43 10.90 -1.60
C VAL A 214 -16.06 11.55 -1.78
N GLN A 215 -16.04 12.76 -2.35
CA GLN A 215 -14.80 13.47 -2.68
C GLN A 215 -13.89 13.75 -1.47
N SER A 216 -14.46 13.86 -0.27
CA SER A 216 -13.71 14.11 0.97
C SER A 216 -13.12 12.86 1.61
N TYR A 217 -13.31 11.68 1.01
CA TYR A 217 -12.93 10.41 1.61
C TYR A 217 -11.86 9.70 0.76
N LEU A 218 -10.77 9.35 1.42
CA LEU A 218 -9.66 8.65 0.82
C LEU A 218 -9.66 7.20 1.28
N VAL A 219 -9.22 6.30 0.40
CA VAL A 219 -9.00 4.90 0.73
C VAL A 219 -7.58 4.53 0.36
N ARG A 220 -6.89 3.80 1.26
CA ARG A 220 -5.62 3.19 0.92
C ARG A 220 -5.85 2.28 -0.29
N HIS A 221 -4.99 2.42 -1.28
CA HIS A 221 -4.98 1.63 -2.50
C HIS A 221 -3.83 0.62 -2.48
N SER A 222 -2.61 1.07 -2.20
CA SER A 222 -1.43 0.22 -2.15
C SER A 222 -0.34 0.83 -1.25
N GLN A 223 0.65 0.04 -0.86
CA GLN A 223 1.84 0.51 -0.15
C GLN A 223 3.07 -0.11 -0.79
N HIS A 224 4.14 0.69 -0.92
CA HIS A 224 5.37 0.31 -1.59
C HIS A 224 6.59 0.70 -0.76
N ALA A 225 7.68 -0.06 -0.90
CA ALA A 225 9.00 0.34 -0.45
C ALA A 225 9.92 0.58 -1.65
N VAL A 226 10.62 1.70 -1.66
CA VAL A 226 11.57 2.11 -2.71
C VAL A 226 12.93 2.41 -2.10
N LEU A 227 13.98 2.25 -2.91
CA LEU A 227 15.32 2.70 -2.55
C LEU A 227 15.51 4.16 -2.93
N SER A 228 16.28 4.90 -2.14
CA SER A 228 16.63 6.29 -2.44
C SER A 228 17.37 6.45 -3.77
N SER A 229 18.06 5.40 -4.23
CA SER A 229 18.74 5.36 -5.53
C SER A 229 17.81 5.20 -6.74
N GLN A 230 16.53 4.88 -6.52
CA GLN A 230 15.57 4.69 -7.60
C GLN A 230 14.92 6.00 -8.03
N THR A 231 14.41 6.01 -9.26
CA THR A 231 13.73 7.16 -9.85
C THR A 231 12.28 7.24 -9.40
N LEU A 232 11.67 8.42 -9.53
CA LEU A 232 10.23 8.58 -9.35
C LEU A 232 9.44 7.72 -10.35
N LEU A 233 9.93 7.56 -11.57
CA LEU A 233 9.28 6.71 -12.58
C LEU A 233 9.29 5.23 -12.20
N ASP A 234 10.38 4.72 -11.60
CA ASP A 234 10.43 3.34 -11.09
C ASP A 234 9.30 3.10 -10.09
N PHE A 235 9.08 4.06 -9.19
CA PHE A 235 7.99 4.01 -8.21
C PHE A 235 6.61 4.09 -8.86
N VAL A 236 6.38 5.06 -9.76
CA VAL A 236 5.08 5.24 -10.43
C VAL A 236 4.66 3.97 -11.17
N ARG A 237 5.59 3.30 -11.85
CA ARG A 237 5.35 2.03 -12.56
C ARG A 237 4.98 0.86 -11.64
N ALA A 238 5.33 0.93 -10.35
CA ALA A 238 4.97 -0.10 -9.38
C ALA A 238 3.53 0.04 -8.86
N ILE A 239 2.87 1.18 -9.10
CA ILE A 239 1.51 1.44 -8.62
C ILE A 239 0.51 0.61 -9.45
N PRO A 240 -0.30 -0.27 -8.83
CA PRO A 240 -1.27 -1.09 -9.54
C PRO A 240 -2.53 -0.29 -9.87
N CYS A 241 -2.42 0.68 -10.78
CA CYS A 241 -3.50 1.58 -11.16
C CYS A 241 -4.43 0.94 -12.21
N ASP A 242 -5.75 0.96 -11.97
CA ASP A 242 -6.75 0.47 -12.93
C ASP A 242 -6.70 1.22 -14.28
N SER A 243 -6.28 2.48 -14.28
CA SER A 243 -6.11 3.27 -15.52
C SER A 243 -5.01 2.72 -16.43
N SER A 244 -3.97 2.07 -15.89
CA SER A 244 -2.95 1.35 -16.68
C SER A 244 -3.52 0.15 -17.44
N ASP A 245 -4.58 -0.46 -16.91
CA ASP A 245 -5.19 -1.66 -17.49
C ASP A 245 -6.47 -1.33 -18.29
N MET A 246 -6.68 -0.05 -18.68
CA MET A 246 -7.81 0.36 -19.53
C MET A 246 -7.64 -0.17 -20.97
N PRO A 247 -8.72 -0.62 -21.62
CA PRO A 247 -8.65 -1.05 -23.01
C PRO A 247 -8.34 0.13 -23.94
N ALA A 248 -7.61 -0.12 -25.01
CA ALA A 248 -7.30 0.89 -26.01
C ALA A 248 -8.53 1.22 -26.86
N GLU A 249 -8.71 2.51 -27.16
CA GLU A 249 -9.71 3.00 -28.11
C GLU A 249 -9.35 2.57 -29.53
N GLN A 250 -10.32 2.02 -30.25
CA GLN A 250 -10.26 1.83 -31.69
C GLN A 250 -10.93 3.04 -32.33
N VAL A 251 -10.22 3.70 -33.24
CA VAL A 251 -10.73 4.88 -33.95
C VAL A 251 -10.89 4.59 -35.44
N ASP A 252 -11.90 5.21 -36.07
CA ASP A 252 -12.05 5.22 -37.53
C ASP A 252 -11.06 6.18 -38.21
N GLU A 253 -11.15 6.32 -39.55
CA GLU A 253 -10.28 7.20 -40.34
C GLU A 253 -10.49 8.68 -40.01
N GLU A 254 -11.66 9.02 -39.46
CA GLU A 254 -12.07 10.35 -39.03
C GLU A 254 -11.70 10.68 -37.58
N GLY A 255 -11.22 9.68 -36.82
CA GLY A 255 -10.81 9.82 -35.42
C GLY A 255 -11.93 9.61 -34.39
N ASN A 256 -13.10 9.10 -34.79
CA ASN A 256 -14.18 8.75 -33.88
C ASN A 256 -13.93 7.37 -33.26
N VAL A 257 -14.29 7.21 -31.99
CA VAL A 257 -14.13 5.94 -31.27
C VAL A 257 -15.20 4.94 -31.71
N ILE A 258 -14.79 3.90 -32.44
CA ILE A 258 -15.66 2.82 -32.94
C ILE A 258 -15.67 1.57 -32.05
N GLY A 259 -14.79 1.50 -31.06
CA GLY A 259 -14.71 0.36 -30.15
C GLY A 259 -13.55 0.40 -29.17
N TYR A 260 -13.39 -0.69 -28.41
CA TYR A 260 -12.34 -0.85 -27.41
C TYR A 260 -11.74 -2.26 -27.49
N THR A 261 -10.41 -2.36 -27.47
CA THR A 261 -9.70 -3.65 -27.52
C THR A 261 -8.57 -3.74 -26.50
N TYR A 262 -8.32 -4.96 -26.02
CA TYR A 262 -7.08 -5.30 -25.31
C TYR A 262 -5.96 -5.76 -26.26
N GLU A 263 -6.33 -6.19 -27.47
CA GLU A 263 -5.44 -6.72 -28.51
C GLU A 263 -5.34 -5.65 -29.59
N GLY A 264 -4.27 -4.86 -29.56
CA GLY A 264 -4.13 -3.69 -30.45
C GLY A 264 -2.96 -2.76 -30.17
N GLY A 265 -2.30 -2.88 -29.01
CA GLY A 265 -0.89 -2.51 -28.96
C GLY A 265 -0.12 -3.61 -29.66
N ASN A 266 0.52 -3.33 -30.80
CA ASN A 266 1.64 -4.16 -31.25
C ASN A 266 2.51 -4.46 -30.01
N GLU A 267 3.03 -5.69 -29.87
CA GLU A 267 4.07 -5.99 -28.88
C GLU A 267 5.20 -4.95 -29.04
N GLY A 268 5.16 -3.88 -28.22
CA GLY A 268 6.04 -2.71 -28.36
C GLY A 268 5.38 -1.31 -28.29
N GLN A 269 4.05 -1.16 -28.39
CA GLN A 269 3.37 0.14 -28.21
C GLN A 269 2.23 0.00 -27.20
N ALA A 270 2.59 -0.06 -25.91
CA ALA A 270 1.63 0.27 -24.86
C ALA A 270 1.14 1.70 -25.09
N ALA A 271 -0.19 1.92 -25.03
CA ALA A 271 -0.75 3.26 -25.05
C ALA A 271 0.03 4.13 -24.06
N GLU A 272 0.63 5.22 -24.54
CA GLU A 272 1.61 5.93 -23.75
C GLU A 272 0.94 6.53 -22.49
N GLU A 273 1.15 5.93 -21.32
CA GLU A 273 0.49 6.30 -20.06
C GLU A 273 1.00 7.63 -19.49
N GLY A 274 0.24 8.71 -19.68
CA GLY A 274 0.66 10.05 -19.25
C GLY A 274 0.67 10.16 -17.73
N CYS A 275 1.72 10.73 -17.13
CA CYS A 275 1.72 10.97 -15.70
C CYS A 275 2.52 12.20 -15.29
N LEU A 276 2.13 12.78 -14.16
CA LEU A 276 2.91 13.77 -13.42
C LEU A 276 2.83 13.50 -11.92
N LEU A 277 3.84 13.95 -11.20
CA LEU A 277 3.88 13.94 -9.74
C LEU A 277 4.16 15.35 -9.22
N LEU A 278 3.34 15.85 -8.31
CA LEU A 278 3.53 17.12 -7.61
C LEU A 278 4.04 16.84 -6.20
N ILE A 279 5.29 17.23 -5.94
CA ILE A 279 5.92 17.16 -4.62
C ILE A 279 6.18 18.59 -4.16
N ASP A 280 5.57 18.99 -3.06
CA ASP A 280 5.46 20.39 -2.63
C ASP A 280 4.95 21.28 -3.80
N ASP A 281 5.72 22.28 -4.22
CA ASP A 281 5.37 23.23 -5.28
C ASP A 281 6.05 22.89 -6.62
N VAL A 282 6.59 21.67 -6.77
CA VAL A 282 7.35 21.23 -7.93
C VAL A 282 6.66 20.06 -8.62
N VAL A 283 6.31 20.24 -9.90
CA VAL A 283 5.72 19.20 -10.74
C VAL A 283 6.79 18.49 -11.59
N TYR A 284 6.86 17.18 -11.46
CA TYR A 284 7.71 16.28 -12.23
C TYR A 284 6.86 15.61 -13.31
N GLY A 285 7.19 15.87 -14.57
CA GLY A 285 6.51 15.30 -15.72
C GLY A 285 7.12 13.99 -16.20
N ASP A 286 6.43 13.31 -17.11
CA ASP A 286 6.84 12.04 -17.68
C ASP A 286 8.03 12.11 -18.66
N GLY A 287 8.52 13.31 -18.99
CA GLY A 287 9.73 13.52 -19.79
C GLY A 287 9.58 13.16 -21.26
N ARG A 288 8.35 13.16 -21.77
CA ARG A 288 8.09 12.78 -23.17
C ARG A 288 8.69 13.78 -24.15
N PRO A 289 9.14 13.31 -25.32
CA PRO A 289 9.64 14.20 -26.38
C PRO A 289 8.55 15.10 -26.98
N GLY A 290 7.28 14.72 -26.84
CA GLY A 290 6.12 15.54 -27.22
C GLY A 290 5.74 16.55 -26.14
N VAL A 291 4.44 16.73 -25.90
CA VAL A 291 3.96 17.58 -24.79
C VAL A 291 3.99 16.77 -23.50
N ASP A 292 4.95 17.11 -22.64
CA ASP A 292 5.10 16.55 -21.29
C ASP A 292 3.83 16.79 -20.46
N TYR A 293 3.49 15.80 -19.63
CA TYR A 293 2.25 15.86 -18.87
C TYR A 293 2.19 17.03 -17.87
N ALA A 294 3.33 17.45 -17.31
CA ALA A 294 3.41 18.62 -16.45
C ALA A 294 3.11 19.92 -17.21
N ASP A 295 3.49 20.03 -18.48
CA ASP A 295 3.16 21.20 -19.30
C ASP A 295 1.65 21.35 -19.49
N LYS A 296 0.94 20.22 -19.69
CA LYS A 296 -0.53 20.21 -19.79
C LYS A 296 -1.19 20.75 -18.51
N LEU A 297 -0.68 20.35 -17.34
CA LEU A 297 -1.15 20.89 -16.06
C LEU A 297 -0.89 22.38 -15.95
N LEU A 298 0.32 22.84 -16.27
CA LEU A 298 0.66 24.26 -16.18
C LEU A 298 -0.20 25.12 -17.10
N LEU A 299 -0.46 24.65 -18.32
CA LEU A 299 -1.41 25.29 -19.25
C LEU A 299 -2.83 25.30 -18.68
N HIS A 300 -3.28 24.22 -18.05
CA HIS A 300 -4.59 24.18 -17.40
C HIS A 300 -4.70 25.22 -16.26
N LEU A 301 -3.67 25.35 -15.41
CA LEU A 301 -3.65 26.32 -14.31
C LEU A 301 -3.68 27.78 -14.79
N GLN A 302 -3.27 28.08 -16.02
CA GLN A 302 -3.37 29.43 -16.58
C GLN A 302 -4.81 29.88 -16.81
N HIS A 303 -5.76 28.95 -16.97
CA HIS A 303 -7.18 29.27 -17.10
C HIS A 303 -7.85 29.66 -15.77
N LEU A 304 -7.19 29.40 -14.64
CA LEU A 304 -7.70 29.82 -13.34
C LEU A 304 -7.46 31.32 -13.12
N PRO A 305 -8.39 32.01 -12.42
CA PRO A 305 -8.17 33.38 -11.96
C PRO A 305 -6.86 33.49 -11.18
N GLU A 306 -6.11 34.58 -11.38
CA GLU A 306 -4.77 34.76 -10.82
C GLU A 306 -4.73 34.56 -9.29
N GLU A 307 -5.74 35.05 -8.58
CA GLU A 307 -5.89 34.93 -7.12
C GLU A 307 -6.06 33.47 -6.64
N LYS A 308 -6.55 32.58 -7.50
CA LYS A 308 -6.80 31.16 -7.18
C LYS A 308 -5.72 30.24 -7.76
N ARG A 309 -4.76 30.78 -8.50
CA ARG A 309 -3.75 29.99 -9.19
C ARG A 309 -2.72 29.46 -8.17
N PRO A 310 -2.57 28.14 -8.05
CA PRO A 310 -1.49 27.56 -7.23
C PRO A 310 -0.12 27.98 -7.76
N LYS A 311 0.83 28.23 -6.85
CA LYS A 311 2.21 28.54 -7.20
C LYS A 311 2.98 27.25 -7.45
N VAL A 312 2.86 26.70 -8.65
CA VAL A 312 3.53 25.46 -9.04
C VAL A 312 4.58 25.74 -10.11
N THR A 313 5.73 25.07 -10.01
CA THR A 313 6.84 25.18 -10.96
C THR A 313 7.17 23.82 -11.55
N LYS A 314 7.54 23.78 -12.83
CA LYS A 314 8.00 22.53 -13.46
C LYS A 314 9.43 22.22 -13.02
N SER A 315 9.67 20.94 -12.69
CA SER A 315 11.00 20.43 -12.43
C SER A 315 11.88 20.52 -13.68
N PRO A 316 13.18 20.82 -13.55
CA PRO A 316 14.13 20.71 -14.66
C PRO A 316 14.38 19.26 -15.08
N THR A 317 14.06 18.28 -14.23
CA THR A 317 14.24 16.84 -14.49
C THR A 317 12.89 16.14 -14.58
N SER A 318 12.81 15.13 -15.44
CA SER A 318 11.64 14.26 -15.56
C SER A 318 11.52 13.27 -14.39
N LEU A 319 10.39 12.57 -14.31
CA LEU A 319 10.18 11.43 -13.41
C LEU A 319 11.26 10.35 -13.58
N GLY A 320 11.71 10.11 -14.82
CA GLY A 320 12.71 9.09 -15.15
C GLY A 320 14.15 9.48 -14.80
N GLU A 321 14.41 10.76 -14.54
CA GLU A 321 15.75 11.28 -14.20
C GLU A 321 15.86 11.63 -12.70
N THR A 322 14.74 11.86 -12.04
CA THR A 322 14.70 12.32 -10.66
C THR A 322 14.75 11.12 -9.71
N VAL A 323 15.86 10.96 -8.98
CA VAL A 323 16.01 9.93 -7.95
C VAL A 323 15.55 10.43 -6.58
N PHE A 324 15.00 9.54 -5.75
CA PHE A 324 14.48 9.87 -4.42
C PHE A 324 15.51 10.54 -3.50
N ASP A 325 16.78 10.18 -3.65
CA ASP A 325 17.93 10.74 -2.94
C ASP A 325 18.14 12.25 -3.19
N THR A 326 17.66 12.79 -4.32
CA THR A 326 17.70 14.23 -4.61
C THR A 326 16.53 15.01 -4.02
N LEU A 327 15.53 14.32 -3.48
CA LEU A 327 14.30 14.93 -3.00
C LEU A 327 14.42 15.41 -1.56
N THR A 328 13.56 16.36 -1.22
CA THR A 328 13.26 16.74 0.16
C THR A 328 11.81 16.34 0.43
N LEU A 329 11.62 15.43 1.38
CA LEU A 329 10.32 14.83 1.67
C LEU A 329 9.91 15.07 3.12
N ARG A 330 8.60 15.12 3.35
CA ARG A 330 7.96 15.08 4.67
C ARG A 330 7.22 13.76 4.83
N VAL A 331 7.33 13.16 6.00
CA VAL A 331 6.50 12.04 6.45
C VAL A 331 5.08 12.56 6.75
N ASN A 332 4.05 11.76 6.48
CA ASN A 332 2.63 12.11 6.64
C ASN A 332 2.14 13.31 5.80
N GLN A 333 2.93 13.78 4.83
CA GLN A 333 2.47 14.77 3.85
C GLN A 333 1.89 14.04 2.62
N PRO A 334 0.64 14.32 2.22
CA PRO A 334 0.15 13.86 0.93
C PRO A 334 0.74 14.70 -0.20
N TYR A 335 1.37 14.01 -1.14
CA TYR A 335 1.74 14.48 -2.48
C TYR A 335 0.71 14.02 -3.49
N TRP A 336 0.63 14.69 -4.63
CA TRP A 336 -0.42 14.44 -5.61
C TRP A 336 0.16 13.93 -6.93
N MET A 337 -0.39 12.85 -7.45
CA MET A 337 -0.06 12.31 -8.76
C MET A 337 -1.31 12.32 -9.63
N LEU A 338 -1.14 12.77 -10.87
CA LEU A 338 -2.15 12.65 -11.90
C LEU A 338 -1.63 11.68 -12.96
N HIS A 339 -2.38 10.62 -13.20
CA HIS A 339 -2.06 9.55 -14.13
C HIS A 339 -3.22 9.38 -15.10
N GLN A 340 -2.92 9.18 -16.38
CA GLN A 340 -3.86 8.89 -17.46
C GLN A 340 -5.20 9.64 -17.40
N GLY A 341 -5.16 10.95 -17.56
CA GLY A 341 -6.35 11.80 -17.64
C GLY A 341 -6.73 12.33 -16.27
N ASN A 342 -7.75 11.75 -15.66
CA ASN A 342 -8.31 12.18 -14.37
C ASN A 342 -8.04 11.19 -13.22
N CYS A 343 -7.13 10.22 -13.39
CA CYS A 343 -6.80 9.30 -12.31
C CYS A 343 -5.89 9.99 -11.29
N GLU A 344 -6.47 10.36 -10.16
CA GLU A 344 -5.78 11.04 -9.07
C GLU A 344 -5.32 10.04 -8.01
N HIS A 345 -4.04 10.13 -7.65
CA HIS A 345 -3.48 9.39 -6.53
C HIS A 345 -2.83 10.35 -5.53
N PHE A 346 -2.99 10.04 -4.25
CA PHE A 346 -2.36 10.75 -3.15
C PHE A 346 -1.27 9.86 -2.56
N ILE A 347 -0.02 10.31 -2.64
CA ILE A 347 1.15 9.56 -2.19
C ILE A 347 1.60 10.12 -0.86
N VAL A 348 1.70 9.27 0.16
CA VAL A 348 2.16 9.65 1.49
C VAL A 348 3.42 8.87 1.82
N VAL A 349 4.46 9.59 2.25
CA VAL A 349 5.64 8.95 2.83
C VAL A 349 5.30 8.54 4.26
N ASP A 350 5.31 7.24 4.53
CA ASP A 350 5.05 6.70 5.87
C ASP A 350 6.33 6.65 6.71
N GLN A 351 7.46 6.35 6.05
CA GLN A 351 8.73 6.10 6.72
C GLN A 351 9.91 6.37 5.78
N ILE A 352 10.97 6.93 6.34
CA ILE A 352 12.31 7.02 5.73
C ILE A 352 13.28 6.40 6.74
N ARG A 353 14.05 5.39 6.34
CA ARG A 353 15.07 4.76 7.19
C ARG A 353 16.28 4.30 6.41
N LEU A 354 17.36 3.97 7.09
CA LEU A 354 18.49 3.27 6.48
C LEU A 354 18.10 1.82 6.15
N SER A 355 18.73 1.26 5.12
CA SER A 355 18.63 -0.17 4.83
C SER A 355 19.15 -1.01 6.01
N HIS A 356 18.50 -2.14 6.27
CA HIS A 356 18.78 -3.07 7.35
C HIS A 356 19.14 -4.46 6.80
N PRO A 357 20.02 -5.26 7.44
CA PRO A 357 20.44 -6.58 6.93
C PRO A 357 19.29 -7.56 6.64
N ALA A 358 18.18 -7.43 7.35
CA ALA A 358 16.98 -8.25 7.16
C ALA A 358 16.11 -7.80 5.97
N ASP A 359 16.44 -6.69 5.31
CA ASP A 359 15.74 -6.23 4.12
C ASP A 359 16.02 -7.14 2.93
N LEU A 360 15.05 -7.24 2.01
CA LEU A 360 15.27 -7.96 0.76
C LEU A 360 16.44 -7.31 -0.01
N PRO A 361 17.38 -8.10 -0.55
CA PRO A 361 18.56 -7.55 -1.22
C PRO A 361 18.24 -6.97 -2.60
N SER A 362 17.13 -7.39 -3.23
CA SER A 362 16.76 -6.97 -4.58
C SER A 362 15.27 -7.14 -4.86
N GLY A 363 14.83 -6.47 -5.94
CA GLY A 363 13.45 -6.52 -6.43
C GLY A 363 12.66 -5.23 -6.20
N TYR A 364 13.32 -4.15 -5.78
CA TYR A 364 12.65 -2.88 -5.53
C TYR A 364 12.21 -2.20 -6.83
N PRO A 365 11.06 -1.48 -6.85
CA PRO A 365 10.16 -1.27 -5.73
C PRO A 365 9.44 -2.54 -5.28
N LEU A 366 9.23 -2.64 -3.96
CA LEU A 366 8.49 -3.75 -3.35
C LEU A 366 7.06 -3.28 -3.07
N THR A 367 6.06 -3.92 -3.65
CA THR A 367 4.68 -3.71 -3.22
C THR A 367 4.43 -4.55 -1.97
N LEU A 368 4.19 -3.85 -0.86
CA LEU A 368 3.97 -4.43 0.46
C LEU A 368 2.48 -4.70 0.70
N HIS A 369 1.61 -3.87 0.13
CA HIS A 369 0.17 -3.96 0.31
C HIS A 369 -0.58 -3.57 -0.97
N VAL A 370 -1.65 -4.30 -1.27
CA VAL A 370 -2.67 -3.89 -2.25
C VAL A 370 -4.04 -4.11 -1.64
N THR A 371 -4.88 -3.09 -1.63
CA THR A 371 -6.26 -3.21 -1.15
C THR A 371 -7.09 -4.05 -2.12
N PRO A 372 -7.83 -5.07 -1.64
CA PRO A 372 -8.68 -5.90 -2.50
C PRO A 372 -9.69 -5.08 -3.30
N THR A 373 -9.66 -5.19 -4.63
CA THR A 373 -10.61 -4.47 -5.49
C THR A 373 -11.98 -5.12 -5.42
N LEU A 374 -12.98 -4.41 -4.90
CA LEU A 374 -14.38 -4.88 -4.92
C LEU A 374 -14.89 -4.92 -6.36
N SER A 375 -15.36 -6.07 -6.82
CA SER A 375 -15.97 -6.20 -8.15
C SER A 375 -17.47 -5.96 -8.07
N GLU A 376 -17.97 -5.08 -8.91
CA GLU A 376 -19.41 -4.94 -9.10
C GLU A 376 -19.98 -6.22 -9.72
N LEU A 377 -21.11 -6.67 -9.18
CA LEU A 377 -21.84 -7.79 -9.76
C LEU A 377 -22.58 -7.33 -11.01
N CYS A 378 -22.74 -8.24 -11.96
CA CYS A 378 -23.56 -8.05 -13.15
C CYS A 378 -24.97 -7.57 -12.76
N ARG A 379 -25.42 -6.45 -13.34
CA ARG A 379 -26.75 -5.87 -13.10
C ARG A 379 -27.88 -6.77 -13.58
N ALA A 380 -27.65 -7.56 -14.63
CA ALA A 380 -28.64 -8.48 -15.19
C ALA A 380 -28.88 -9.74 -14.33
N CYS A 381 -27.83 -10.37 -13.79
CA CYS A 381 -27.97 -11.63 -13.05
C CYS A 381 -27.70 -11.53 -11.55
N SER A 382 -26.99 -10.50 -11.10
CA SER A 382 -26.55 -10.30 -9.71
C SER A 382 -25.77 -11.48 -9.10
N LYS A 383 -25.15 -12.33 -9.94
CA LYS A 383 -24.49 -13.58 -9.50
C LYS A 383 -22.97 -13.55 -9.65
N VAL A 384 -22.47 -12.98 -10.73
CA VAL A 384 -21.04 -12.98 -11.07
C VAL A 384 -20.57 -11.55 -11.33
N PRO A 385 -19.27 -11.26 -11.14
CA PRO A 385 -18.70 -9.97 -11.48
C PRO A 385 -19.04 -9.52 -12.91
N ALA A 386 -19.33 -8.24 -13.08
CA ALA A 386 -19.40 -7.62 -14.40
C ALA A 386 -18.01 -7.56 -15.03
N VAL A 387 -17.97 -7.66 -16.36
CA VAL A 387 -16.74 -7.56 -17.16
C VAL A 387 -16.90 -6.64 -18.36
N LEU A 388 -18.11 -6.11 -18.58
CA LEU A 388 -18.47 -5.17 -19.64
C LEU A 388 -19.27 -4.02 -19.03
N ALA A 389 -19.06 -2.81 -19.53
CA ALA A 389 -19.96 -1.68 -19.40
C ALA A 389 -20.65 -1.45 -20.75
N ILE A 390 -21.98 -1.52 -20.76
CA ILE A 390 -22.79 -1.28 -21.96
C ILE A 390 -23.30 0.16 -21.91
N LEU A 391 -22.99 0.93 -22.94
CA LEU A 391 -23.42 2.31 -23.12
C LEU A 391 -24.54 2.37 -24.17
N GLY A 392 -25.48 3.32 -24.02
CA GLY A 392 -26.54 3.57 -25.01
C GLY A 392 -27.66 2.53 -25.12
N ASP A 393 -27.52 1.32 -24.55
CA ASP A 393 -28.54 0.27 -24.71
C ASP A 393 -29.78 0.49 -23.83
N ILE A 394 -30.86 1.00 -24.44
CA ILE A 394 -32.13 1.29 -23.77
C ILE A 394 -32.75 0.06 -23.06
N ARG A 395 -32.43 -1.17 -23.51
CA ARG A 395 -32.98 -2.41 -22.92
C ARG A 395 -32.52 -2.64 -21.49
N LEU A 396 -31.42 -2.00 -21.10
CA LEU A 396 -30.81 -2.13 -19.78
C LEU A 396 -31.32 -1.10 -18.77
N GLY A 397 -32.03 -0.05 -19.22
CA GLY A 397 -32.65 0.95 -18.36
C GLY A 397 -31.68 1.89 -17.62
N GLU A 398 -30.37 1.71 -17.78
CA GLU A 398 -29.31 2.58 -17.26
C GLU A 398 -28.11 2.57 -18.22
N SER A 399 -27.33 3.65 -18.21
CA SER A 399 -26.11 3.77 -19.00
C SER A 399 -25.04 4.55 -18.21
N PRO A 400 -23.84 3.99 -17.98
CA PRO A 400 -23.41 2.63 -18.29
C PRO A 400 -24.14 1.56 -17.47
N CYS A 401 -24.46 0.42 -18.09
CA CYS A 401 -24.94 -0.77 -17.37
C CYS A 401 -23.84 -1.85 -17.32
N LEU A 402 -23.47 -2.28 -16.11
CA LEU A 402 -22.41 -3.26 -15.90
C LEU A 402 -22.94 -4.69 -16.02
N VAL A 403 -22.44 -5.45 -16.99
CA VAL A 403 -22.91 -6.82 -17.29
C VAL A 403 -21.77 -7.82 -17.36
N CYS A 404 -22.07 -9.08 -17.07
CA CYS A 404 -21.13 -10.18 -17.30
C CYS A 404 -21.21 -10.69 -18.74
N ALA A 405 -20.12 -11.27 -19.22
CA ALA A 405 -20.04 -11.79 -20.59
C ALA A 405 -21.15 -12.80 -20.94
N PRO A 406 -21.57 -13.75 -20.07
CA PRO A 406 -22.69 -14.64 -20.37
C PRO A 406 -24.03 -13.92 -20.56
N CYS A 407 -24.35 -12.93 -19.71
CA CYS A 407 -25.59 -12.17 -19.83
C CYS A 407 -25.62 -11.35 -21.11
N TRP A 408 -24.51 -10.68 -21.45
CA TRP A 408 -24.39 -9.94 -22.71
C TRP A 408 -24.52 -10.86 -23.93
N ARG A 409 -23.83 -12.01 -23.93
CA ARG A 409 -23.92 -12.99 -25.03
C ARG A 409 -25.35 -13.50 -25.26
N ASN A 410 -26.12 -13.69 -24.20
CA ASN A 410 -27.51 -14.14 -24.29
C ASN A 410 -28.45 -13.02 -24.78
N MET A 411 -28.15 -11.76 -24.45
CA MET A 411 -28.93 -10.61 -24.90
C MET A 411 -28.64 -10.25 -26.36
N GLY A 412 -27.38 -10.36 -26.78
CA GLY A 412 -26.89 -9.95 -28.09
C GLY A 412 -26.94 -8.44 -28.32
N PRO A 413 -26.33 -7.93 -29.41
CA PRO A 413 -26.48 -6.54 -29.81
C PRO A 413 -27.95 -6.19 -30.12
N PRO A 414 -28.34 -4.91 -30.07
CA PRO A 414 -29.66 -4.47 -30.52
C PRO A 414 -29.89 -4.90 -31.98
N ARG A 415 -31.14 -5.25 -32.32
CA ARG A 415 -31.50 -5.58 -33.70
C ARG A 415 -31.58 -4.29 -34.50
N LYS A 416 -30.85 -4.18 -35.61
CA LYS A 416 -31.00 -3.08 -36.57
C LYS A 416 -32.45 -3.05 -37.06
N THR A 417 -33.17 -1.97 -36.76
CA THR A 417 -34.45 -1.64 -37.39
C THR A 417 -34.19 -0.65 -38.52
N ASP A 418 -34.99 -0.70 -39.59
CA ASP A 418 -34.80 0.11 -40.80
C ASP A 418 -35.03 1.63 -40.61
N ASP A 419 -35.29 2.09 -39.37
CA ASP A 419 -35.46 3.49 -39.00
C ASP A 419 -34.15 4.07 -38.45
N GLU A 420 -33.74 5.22 -38.99
CA GLU A 420 -32.41 5.85 -38.94
C GLU A 420 -31.90 6.32 -37.56
N ASP A 421 -32.56 5.95 -36.47
CA ASP A 421 -32.09 6.20 -35.10
C ASP A 421 -31.48 4.90 -34.53
N GLU A 422 -30.34 4.47 -35.09
CA GLU A 422 -29.52 3.42 -34.47
C GLU A 422 -28.98 3.97 -33.15
N ASP A 423 -29.60 3.62 -32.01
CA ASP A 423 -28.99 3.85 -30.69
C ASP A 423 -27.59 3.20 -30.71
N GLU A 424 -26.55 4.03 -30.78
CA GLU A 424 -25.16 3.58 -30.87
C GLU A 424 -24.77 2.89 -29.56
N VAL A 425 -24.91 1.56 -29.54
CA VAL A 425 -24.54 0.75 -28.38
C VAL A 425 -23.04 0.50 -28.39
N THR A 426 -22.33 1.15 -27.47
CA THR A 426 -20.91 0.91 -27.23
C THR A 426 -20.73 -0.15 -26.15
N VAL A 427 -19.93 -1.17 -26.45
CA VAL A 427 -19.56 -2.22 -25.49
C VAL A 427 -18.12 -1.98 -25.04
N VAL A 428 -17.96 -1.57 -23.78
CA VAL A 428 -16.64 -1.27 -23.21
C VAL A 428 -16.21 -2.42 -22.29
N PRO A 429 -15.11 -3.12 -22.56
CA PRO A 429 -14.55 -4.08 -21.61
C PRO A 429 -14.10 -3.38 -20.32
N LEU A 430 -14.50 -3.90 -19.16
CA LEU A 430 -13.99 -3.39 -17.88
C LEU A 430 -12.55 -3.87 -17.66
N PRO A 431 -11.68 -3.07 -16.98
CA PRO A 431 -10.30 -3.43 -16.68
C PRO A 431 -10.17 -4.86 -16.13
N ARG A 432 -9.24 -5.62 -16.70
CA ARG A 432 -8.99 -6.99 -16.25
C ARG A 432 -8.38 -6.93 -14.87
N LYS A 433 -9.16 -7.30 -13.85
CA LYS A 433 -8.61 -7.53 -12.51
C LYS A 433 -7.71 -8.76 -12.55
N LYS A 434 -6.41 -8.54 -12.70
CA LYS A 434 -5.40 -9.60 -12.54
C LYS A 434 -5.58 -10.16 -11.13
N ARG A 435 -6.12 -11.39 -11.03
CA ARG A 435 -6.02 -12.14 -9.78
C ARG A 435 -4.53 -12.39 -9.59
N VAL A 436 -3.92 -11.68 -8.65
CA VAL A 436 -2.55 -11.96 -8.22
C VAL A 436 -2.57 -13.28 -7.47
N LEU A 437 -2.67 -14.38 -8.22
CA LEU A 437 -2.27 -15.70 -7.77
C LEU A 437 -0.76 -15.73 -7.99
N THR A 438 -0.01 -15.37 -6.96
CA THR A 438 1.40 -15.78 -6.88
C THR A 438 1.38 -17.30 -6.78
N ASP A 439 1.60 -17.92 -7.93
CA ASP A 439 2.15 -19.26 -8.20
C ASP A 439 1.37 -19.92 -9.34
N GLY A 440 1.93 -19.84 -10.55
CA GLY A 440 1.99 -20.93 -11.54
C GLY A 440 0.74 -21.68 -12.00
N GLU A 441 -0.48 -21.34 -11.56
CA GLU A 441 -1.68 -22.08 -11.93
C GLU A 441 -2.66 -21.20 -12.69
N VAL A 442 -2.66 -21.41 -14.01
CA VAL A 442 -3.68 -20.95 -14.94
C VAL A 442 -4.93 -21.82 -14.74
N TRP A 443 -6.06 -21.19 -14.48
CA TRP A 443 -7.39 -21.73 -14.82
C TRP A 443 -8.21 -20.65 -15.50
#